data_AF-A0A9X3MTJ7-F1
#
_entry.id   AF-A0A9X3MTJ7-F1
#
_cell.length_a   1.000
_cell.length_b   1.000
_cell.length_c   1.000
_cell.angle_alpha   90.00
_cell.angle_beta   90.00
_cell.angle_gamma   90.00
#
_symmetry.space_group_name_H-M   'P 1'
#
loop_
_entity.id
_entity.type
_entity.pdbx_description
1 polymer ?
#
loop_
_entity_poly.entity_id
_entity_poly.type
_entity_poly.pdbx_seq_one_letter_code
_entity_poly.pdbx_strand_id
1 'polypeptide(L)'
;MTNERTQAYGRVVQTLDEIGATKLLPAEQARIRDAADILIFASDLDEVREALRDMGDLAEHLLASGRWLEERVDKLAADLLACGPTAVPAAA
;
A
#
# COMPACT_ATOMS: atom_id res chain seq x y z
N MET A 1 -15.27 7.80 -0.42
CA MET A 1 -14.76 6.42 -0.51
C MET A 1 -15.65 5.64 -1.48
N THR A 2 -15.08 4.89 -2.43
CA THR A 2 -15.83 4.12 -3.45
C THR A 2 -15.74 2.62 -3.18
N ASN A 3 -16.64 1.82 -3.76
CA ASN A 3 -16.63 0.36 -3.60
C ASN A 3 -15.30 -0.27 -4.06
N GLU A 4 -14.74 0.23 -5.16
CA GLU A 4 -13.44 -0.20 -5.70
C GLU A 4 -12.29 0.03 -4.71
N ARG A 5 -12.25 1.20 -4.05
CA ARG A 5 -11.23 1.54 -3.04
C ARG A 5 -11.33 0.64 -1.81
N THR A 6 -12.53 0.33 -1.35
CA THR A 6 -12.73 -0.60 -0.23
C THR A 6 -12.31 -2.03 -0.60
N GLN A 7 -12.56 -2.48 -1.83
CA GLN A 7 -12.10 -3.79 -2.30
C GLN A 7 -10.58 -3.86 -2.40
N ALA A 8 -9.94 -2.80 -2.89
CA ALA A 8 -8.48 -2.70 -2.93
C ALA A 8 -7.88 -2.82 -1.52
N TYR A 9 -8.43 -2.10 -0.55
CA TYR A 9 -8.01 -2.20 0.85
C TYR A 9 -8.18 -3.62 1.40
N GLY A 10 -9.30 -4.28 1.09
CA GLY A 10 -9.50 -5.69 1.44
C GLY A 10 -8.41 -6.62 0.88
N ARG A 11 -7.97 -6.40 -0.36
CA ARG A 11 -6.88 -7.18 -0.98
C ARG A 11 -5.52 -6.91 -0.33
N VAL A 12 -5.26 -5.67 0.10
CA VAL A 12 -4.05 -5.35 0.88
C VAL A 12 -4.05 -6.13 2.19
N VAL A 13 -5.12 -6.04 2.97
CA VAL A 13 -5.23 -6.75 4.27
C VAL A 13 -5.09 -8.25 4.07
N GLN A 14 -5.78 -8.82 3.08
CA GLN A 14 -5.65 -10.24 2.74
C GLN A 14 -4.21 -10.62 2.38
N THR A 15 -3.52 -9.81 1.58
CA THR A 15 -2.12 -10.06 1.19
C THR A 15 -1.20 -10.09 2.41
N LEU A 16 -1.40 -9.18 3.37
CA LEU A 16 -0.63 -9.16 4.62
C LEU A 16 -0.86 -10.43 5.44
N ASP A 17 -2.12 -10.86 5.56
CA ASP A 17 -2.49 -12.07 6.30
C ASP A 17 -1.92 -13.35 5.64
N GLU A 18 -1.93 -13.43 4.30
CA GLU A 18 -1.40 -14.57 3.53
C GLU A 18 0.13 -14.68 3.61
N ILE A 19 0.85 -13.54 3.61
CA ILE A 19 2.31 -13.53 3.70
C ILE A 19 2.77 -13.92 5.11
N GLY A 20 2.03 -13.48 6.13
CA GLY A 20 2.28 -13.78 7.52
C GLY A 20 3.61 -13.20 8.05
N ALA A 21 3.82 -13.37 9.35
CA ALA A 21 4.94 -12.76 10.08
C ALA A 21 6.34 -13.29 9.69
N THR A 22 6.43 -14.38 8.92
CA THR A 22 7.70 -15.02 8.56
C THR A 22 8.40 -14.35 7.38
N LYS A 23 7.64 -13.73 6.46
CA LYS A 23 8.18 -13.03 5.28
C LYS A 23 7.99 -11.52 5.32
N LEU A 24 7.14 -11.05 6.22
CA LEU A 24 6.88 -9.63 6.45
C LEU A 24 6.73 -9.42 7.95
N LEU A 25 7.66 -8.70 8.55
CA LEU A 25 7.72 -8.49 9.98
C LEU A 25 6.49 -7.73 10.48
N PRO A 26 6.08 -7.87 11.75
CA PRO A 26 4.91 -7.17 12.27
C PRO A 26 4.97 -5.65 12.09
N ALA A 27 6.15 -5.04 12.23
CA ALA A 27 6.35 -3.62 11.99
C ALA A 27 6.19 -3.23 10.51
N GLU A 28 6.60 -4.09 9.58
CA GLU A 28 6.46 -3.87 8.13
C GLU A 28 4.98 -4.03 7.71
N GLN A 29 4.26 -4.99 8.31
CA GLN A 29 2.82 -5.15 8.11
C GLN A 29 2.03 -3.96 8.62
N ALA A 30 2.37 -3.45 9.81
CA ALA A 30 1.75 -2.25 10.36
C ALA A 30 1.97 -1.07 9.41
N ARG A 31 3.20 -0.88 8.93
CA ARG A 31 3.55 0.18 7.97
C ARG A 31 2.71 0.14 6.69
N ILE A 32 2.53 -1.05 6.10
CA ILE A 32 1.71 -1.22 4.89
C ILE A 32 0.23 -0.95 5.17
N ARG A 33 -0.27 -1.37 6.34
CA ARG A 33 -1.65 -1.11 6.76
C ARG A 33 -1.88 0.39 6.97
N ASP A 34 -0.95 1.06 7.65
CA ASP A 34 -1.00 2.50 7.89
C ASP A 34 -1.01 3.27 6.57
N ALA A 35 -0.19 2.87 5.59
CA ALA A 35 -0.23 3.46 4.24
C ALA A 35 -1.57 3.21 3.55
N ALA A 36 -2.12 2.00 3.60
CA ALA A 36 -3.43 1.71 3.02
C ALA A 36 -4.56 2.53 3.68
N ASP A 37 -4.49 2.72 5.00
CA ASP A 37 -5.40 3.57 5.77
C ASP A 37 -5.28 5.04 5.35
N ILE A 38 -4.06 5.56 5.23
CA ILE A 38 -3.82 6.92 4.72
C ILE A 38 -4.44 7.05 3.32
N LEU A 39 -4.20 6.10 2.41
CA LEU A 39 -4.69 6.19 1.04
C LEU A 39 -6.22 6.07 0.94
N ILE A 40 -6.87 5.22 1.74
CA ILE A 40 -8.33 5.05 1.72
C ILE A 40 -9.06 6.22 2.40
N PHE A 41 -8.47 6.85 3.41
CA PHE A 41 -9.03 8.03 4.09
C PHE A 41 -8.48 9.37 3.58
N ALA A 42 -7.55 9.33 2.63
CA ALA A 42 -6.85 10.48 2.09
C ALA A 42 -7.80 11.63 1.73
N SER A 43 -7.55 12.75 2.38
CA SER A 43 -8.14 14.06 2.06
C SER A 43 -7.08 15.07 1.59
N ASP A 44 -5.80 14.73 1.79
CA ASP A 44 -4.61 15.51 1.42
C ASP A 44 -3.71 14.66 0.49
N LEU A 45 -3.15 15.29 -0.55
CA LEU A 45 -2.23 14.67 -1.49
C LEU A 45 -0.80 14.57 -0.96
N ASP A 46 -0.41 15.42 0.00
CA ASP A 46 0.93 15.37 0.59
C ASP A 46 1.07 14.14 1.50
N GLU A 47 0.05 13.84 2.32
CA GLU A 47 0.01 12.61 3.13
C GLU A 47 0.06 11.35 2.26
N VAL A 48 -0.68 11.34 1.14
CA VAL A 48 -0.64 10.23 0.17
C VAL A 48 0.75 10.07 -0.45
N ARG A 49 1.41 11.17 -0.80
CA ARG A 49 2.74 11.14 -1.40
C ARG A 49 3.79 10.59 -0.43
N GLU A 50 3.77 11.04 0.81
CA GLU A 50 4.68 10.55 1.85
C GLU A 50 4.45 9.06 2.15
N ALA A 51 3.19 8.63 2.25
CA ALA A 51 2.86 7.21 2.42
C ALA A 51 3.36 6.35 1.25
N LEU A 52 3.16 6.79 0.00
CA LEU A 52 3.65 6.07 -1.18
C LEU A 52 5.17 6.02 -1.25
N ARG A 53 5.85 7.09 -0.82
CA ARG A 53 7.31 7.12 -0.73
C ARG A 53 7.83 6.08 0.27
N ASP A 54 7.25 6.06 1.47
CA ASP A 54 7.61 5.09 2.50
C ASP A 54 7.38 3.64 2.05
N MET A 55 6.32 3.40 1.28
CA MET A 55 6.05 2.09 0.68
C MET A 55 7.07 1.71 -0.40
N GLY A 56 7.56 2.68 -1.17
CA GLY A 56 8.66 2.48 -2.12
C GLY A 56 9.94 2.06 -1.41
N ASP A 57 10.32 2.76 -0.34
CA ASP A 57 11.53 2.46 0.43
C ASP A 57 11.45 1.06 1.09
N LEU A 58 10.27 0.70 1.62
CA LEU A 58 10.03 -0.64 2.17
C LEU A 58 10.12 -1.72 1.10
N ALA A 59 9.52 -1.50 -0.07
CA ALA A 59 9.54 -2.44 -1.18
C ALA A 59 10.97 -2.70 -1.69
N GLU A 60 11.77 -1.64 -1.86
CA GLU A 60 13.18 -1.74 -2.23
C GLU A 60 13.96 -2.56 -1.20
N HIS A 61 13.75 -2.31 0.09
CA HIS A 61 14.38 -3.07 1.17
C HIS A 61 14.01 -4.57 1.13
N LEU A 62 12.73 -4.89 0.88
CA LEU A 62 12.25 -6.27 0.80
C LEU A 62 12.81 -7.02 -0.42
N LEU A 63 12.97 -6.34 -1.55
CA LEU A 63 13.61 -6.89 -2.75
C LEU A 63 15.11 -7.10 -2.54
N ALA A 64 15.82 -6.09 -2.02
CA ALA A 64 17.26 -6.15 -1.78
C ALA A 64 17.64 -7.25 -0.78
N SER A 65 16.76 -7.54 0.19
CA SER A 65 16.93 -8.63 1.15
C SER A 65 16.55 -10.01 0.60
N GLY A 66 16.01 -10.10 -0.63
CA GLY A 66 15.56 -11.35 -1.24
C GLY A 66 14.32 -11.98 -0.58
N ARG A 67 13.65 -11.24 0.33
CA ARG A 67 12.45 -11.73 1.01
C ARG A 67 11.24 -11.70 0.09
N TRP A 68 11.21 -10.75 -0.84
CA TRP A 68 10.12 -10.54 -1.80
C TRP A 68 10.63 -10.64 -3.24
N LEU A 69 9.70 -10.93 -4.16
CA LEU A 69 9.92 -10.90 -5.60
C LEU A 69 9.27 -9.64 -6.18
N GLU A 70 9.78 -9.15 -7.31
CA GLU A 70 9.26 -7.96 -8.01
C GLU A 70 7.76 -8.04 -8.27
N GLU A 71 7.28 -9.18 -8.78
CA GLU A 71 5.85 -9.42 -9.02
C GLU A 71 4.97 -9.18 -7.78
N ARG A 72 5.49 -9.51 -6.59
CA ARG A 72 4.76 -9.32 -5.33
C ARG A 72 4.73 -7.85 -4.91
N VAL A 73 5.83 -7.13 -5.14
CA VAL A 73 5.89 -5.68 -4.92
C VAL A 73 4.92 -4.97 -5.86
N ASP A 74 4.92 -5.32 -7.14
CA ASP A 74 4.05 -4.70 -8.14
C ASP A 74 2.57 -4.90 -7.79
N LYS A 75 2.20 -6.12 -7.35
CA LYS A 75 0.84 -6.40 -6.89
C LYS A 75 0.45 -5.53 -5.69
N LEU A 76 1.31 -5.45 -4.68
CA LEU A 76 1.03 -4.63 -3.49
C LEU A 76 0.90 -3.15 -3.86
N ALA A 77 1.81 -2.64 -4.70
CA ALA A 77 1.80 -1.25 -5.14
C ALA A 77 0.51 -0.93 -5.92
N ALA A 78 0.07 -1.82 -6.81
CA ALA A 78 -1.19 -1.67 -7.53
C ALA A 78 -2.41 -1.63 -6.59
N ASP A 79 -2.44 -2.52 -5.60
CA ASP A 79 -3.53 -2.56 -4.60
C ASP A 79 -3.53 -1.32 -3.70
N LEU A 80 -2.35 -0.84 -3.26
CA LEU A 80 -2.22 0.40 -2.51
C LEU A 80 -2.71 1.61 -3.33
N LEU A 81 -2.23 1.76 -4.57
CA LEU A 81 -2.65 2.86 -5.46
C LEU A 81 -4.16 2.84 -5.69
N ALA A 82 -4.78 1.67 -5.80
CA ALA A 82 -6.22 1.51 -5.95
C ALA A 82 -7.01 1.85 -4.66
N CYS A 83 -6.37 1.94 -3.49
CA CYS A 83 -6.97 2.49 -2.27
C CYS A 83 -7.07 4.02 -2.33
N GLY A 84 -6.17 4.67 -3.08
CA GLY A 84 -6.08 6.12 -3.21
C GLY A 84 -7.28 6.75 -3.94
N PRO A 85 -7.40 8.10 -3.89
CA PRO A 85 -8.42 8.82 -4.64
C PRO A 85 -8.20 8.65 -6.17
N THR A 86 -9.18 8.04 -6.86
CA THR A 86 -9.12 7.75 -8.31
C THR A 86 -9.32 8.96 -9.21
N ALA A 87 -9.77 10.08 -8.65
CA ALA A 87 -9.82 11.36 -9.32
C ALA A 87 -9.42 12.43 -8.31
N VAL A 88 -8.23 13.01 -8.49
CA VAL A 88 -8.06 14.41 -8.11
C VAL A 88 -8.75 15.17 -9.24
N PRO A 89 -9.92 15.81 -9.04
CA PRO A 89 -10.40 16.73 -10.05
C PRO A 89 -9.30 17.75 -10.27
N ALA A 90 -8.75 17.80 -11.48
CA ALA A 90 -7.82 18.85 -11.86
C ALA A 90 -8.50 20.18 -11.50
N ALA A 91 -7.90 20.93 -10.58
CA ALA A 91 -8.41 22.23 -10.18
C ALA A 91 -8.57 23.08 -11.45
N ALA A 92 -9.79 23.53 -11.70
CA ALA A 92 -10.14 24.42 -12.80
C ALA A 92 -9.64 25.84 -12.55
#